data_AF-X1VLE2-F1
#
_entry.id   AF-X1VLE2-F1
#
_cell.length_a   1.000
_cell.length_b   1.000
_cell.length_c   1.000
_cell.angle_alpha   90.00
_cell.angle_beta   90.00
_cell.angle_gamma   90.00
#
_symmetry.space_group_name_H-M   'P 1'
#
loop_
_entity.id
_entity.type
_entity.pdbx_description
1 polymer ?
#
loop_
_entity_poly.entity_id
_entity_poly.type
_entity_poly.pdbx_seq_one_letter_code
_entity_poly.pdbx_strand_id
1 'polypeptide(L)'
;GMSITAIDPANVAMLGFKLPKEVFSQFETENEILGINLDNLKRILRRCSSGSSLILERKDNVLNIQILDRIKRNFTLGLIDIEGDDIDFSSKVE
;
A
#
# COMPACT_ATOMS: atom_id res chain seq x y z
N GLY A 1 2.61 -4.13 10.36
CA GLY A 1 1.97 -4.78 9.20
C GLY A 1 1.51 -3.70 8.24
N MET A 2 0.81 -4.05 7.17
CA MET A 2 0.23 -3.06 6.25
C MET A 2 -1.29 -3.14 6.30
N SER A 3 -1.97 -2.01 6.29
CA SER A 3 -3.43 -1.95 6.19
C SER A 3 -3.85 -0.91 5.17
N ILE A 4 -4.99 -1.15 4.53
CA ILE A 4 -5.64 -0.22 3.63
C ILE A 4 -7.10 -0.12 4.07
N THR A 5 -7.51 1.09 4.42
CA THR A 5 -8.92 1.42 4.66
C THR A 5 -9.36 2.39 3.57
N ALA A 6 -10.47 2.10 2.91
CA ALA A 6 -11.03 2.98 1.89
C ALA A 6 -12.56 2.98 1.99
N ILE A 7 -13.18 4.13 1.75
CA ILE A 7 -14.62 4.27 1.62
C ILE A 7 -14.91 4.61 0.15
N ASP A 8 -16.00 4.06 -0.39
CA ASP A 8 -16.43 4.41 -1.74
C ASP A 8 -16.92 5.88 -1.81
N PRO A 9 -16.93 6.54 -2.98
CA PRO A 9 -17.34 7.94 -3.09
C PRO A 9 -18.77 8.24 -2.61
N ALA A 10 -19.67 7.24 -2.58
CA ALA A 10 -21.04 7.40 -2.09
C ALA A 10 -21.16 7.17 -0.57
N ASN A 11 -20.06 6.82 0.12
CA ASN A 11 -20.03 6.53 1.56
C ASN A 11 -20.96 5.39 2.00
N VAL A 12 -21.17 4.39 1.14
CA VAL A 12 -22.07 3.25 1.38
C VAL A 12 -21.30 1.99 1.79
N ALA A 13 -20.08 1.84 1.29
CA ALA A 13 -19.25 0.66 1.47
C ALA A 13 -17.84 1.05 1.93
N MET A 14 -17.35 0.32 2.93
CA MET A 14 -15.99 0.45 3.46
C MET A 14 -15.23 -0.84 3.17
N LEU A 15 -14.02 -0.69 2.62
CA LEU A 15 -13.08 -1.78 2.42
C LEU A 15 -11.97 -1.69 3.47
N GLY A 16 -11.79 -2.79 4.20
CA GLY A 16 -10.66 -3.00 5.10
C GLY A 16 -9.79 -4.14 4.59
N PHE A 17 -8.51 -3.87 4.40
CA PHE A 17 -7.50 -4.86 4.05
C PHE A 17 -6.38 -4.82 5.08
N LYS A 18 -5.94 -5.99 5.54
CA LYS A 18 -4.88 -6.11 6.55
C LYS A 18 -3.92 -7.23 6.18
N LEU A 19 -2.64 -6.90 6.15
CA LEU A 19 -1.52 -7.82 6.04
C LEU A 19 -0.73 -7.79 7.36
N PRO A 20 -0.72 -8.92 8.11
CA PRO A 20 0.10 -9.06 9.32
C PRO A 20 1.59 -8.84 9.01
N LYS A 21 2.39 -8.37 9.98
CA LYS A 21 3.83 -8.13 9.74
C LYS A 21 4.59 -9.43 9.47
N GLU A 22 4.06 -10.55 9.95
CA GLU A 22 4.65 -11.89 9.89
C GLU A 22 4.65 -12.46 8.46
N VAL A 23 3.83 -11.92 7.56
CA VAL A 23 3.78 -12.37 6.16
C VAL A 23 4.85 -11.73 5.27
N PHE A 24 5.55 -10.71 5.78
CA PHE A 24 6.61 -10.02 5.06
C PHE A 24 7.96 -10.71 5.35
N SER A 25 8.79 -10.85 4.32
CA SER A 25 10.17 -11.34 4.49
C SER A 25 11.04 -10.34 5.27
N GLN A 26 10.78 -9.04 5.11
CA GLN A 26 11.38 -7.95 5.85
C GLN A 26 10.33 -6.87 6.07
N PHE A 27 10.25 -6.35 7.29
CA PHE A 27 9.32 -5.27 7.66
C PHE A 27 10.01 -4.34 8.65
N GLU A 28 10.27 -3.11 8.23
CA GLU A 28 10.91 -2.07 9.04
C GLU A 28 10.24 -0.73 8.73
N THR A 29 9.39 -0.29 9.65
CA THR A 29 8.69 0.99 9.60
C THR A 29 8.10 1.24 10.99
N GLU A 30 7.83 2.51 11.29
CA GLU A 30 7.12 2.93 12.50
C GLU A 30 5.62 3.06 12.18
N ASN A 31 5.03 4.20 12.49
CA ASN A 31 3.67 4.55 12.09
C ASN A 31 3.72 5.49 10.88
N GLU A 32 3.48 4.94 9.69
CA GLU A 32 3.45 5.70 8.45
C GLU A 32 2.09 5.63 7.76
N ILE A 33 1.61 6.79 7.33
CA ILE A 33 0.42 6.93 6.49
C ILE A 33 0.90 7.31 5.09
N LEU A 34 0.56 6.46 4.11
CA LEU A 34 0.96 6.65 2.72
C LEU A 34 -0.28 6.92 1.87
N GLY A 35 -0.51 8.19 1.54
CA GLY A 35 -1.51 8.55 0.55
C GLY A 35 -1.02 8.18 -0.85
N ILE A 36 -1.75 7.30 -1.53
CA ILE A 36 -1.39 6.81 -2.85
C ILE A 36 -2.60 6.78 -3.79
N ASN A 37 -2.36 7.02 -5.07
CA ASN A 37 -3.36 6.74 -6.10
C ASN A 37 -3.41 5.22 -6.37
N LEU A 38 -4.53 4.58 -6.03
CA LEU A 38 -4.72 3.13 -6.19
C LEU A 38 -4.68 2.66 -7.65
N ASP A 39 -5.11 3.48 -8.62
CA ASP A 39 -5.02 3.10 -10.04
C ASP A 39 -3.55 3.02 -10.50
N ASN A 40 -2.73 3.98 -10.08
CA ASN A 40 -1.29 3.98 -10.36
C ASN A 40 -0.58 2.80 -9.69
N LEU A 41 -0.87 2.53 -8.41
CA LEU A 41 -0.33 1.37 -7.71
C LEU A 41 -0.72 0.08 -8.43
N LYS A 42 -2.01 -0.10 -8.77
CA LYS A 42 -2.52 -1.27 -9.50
C LYS A 42 -1.79 -1.47 -10.82
N ARG A 43 -1.56 -0.41 -11.60
CA ARG A 43 -0.81 -0.49 -12.88
C ARG A 43 0.61 -1.01 -12.68
N ILE A 44 1.27 -0.64 -11.59
CA ILE A 44 2.62 -1.14 -11.25
C ILE A 44 2.54 -2.60 -10.82
N LEU A 45 1.65 -2.95 -9.89
CA LEU A 45 1.50 -4.30 -9.37
C LEU A 45 1.13 -5.33 -10.45
N ARG A 46 0.38 -4.94 -11.49
CA ARG A 46 0.08 -5.77 -12.66
C ARG A 46 1.32 -6.23 -13.44
N ARG A 47 2.50 -5.64 -13.17
CA ARG A 47 3.77 -6.04 -13.80
C ARG A 47 4.50 -7.14 -13.02
N CYS A 48 4.05 -7.47 -11.80
CA CYS A 48 4.57 -8.61 -11.05
C CYS A 48 4.10 -9.92 -11.69
N SER A 49 5.01 -10.89 -11.78
CA SER A 49 4.71 -12.28 -12.11
C SER A 49 4.56 -13.13 -10.85
N SER A 50 4.08 -14.36 -11.01
CA SER A 50 4.09 -15.33 -9.90
C SER A 50 5.53 -15.54 -9.42
N GLY A 51 5.78 -15.39 -8.12
CA GLY A 51 7.10 -15.52 -7.51
C GLY A 51 7.96 -14.25 -7.52
N SER A 52 7.48 -13.13 -8.06
CA SER A 52 8.16 -11.84 -7.93
C SER A 52 8.32 -11.43 -6.48
N SER A 53 9.48 -10.89 -6.12
CA SER A 53 9.63 -10.19 -4.84
C SER A 53 9.32 -8.70 -5.03
N LEU A 54 8.45 -8.16 -4.18
CA LEU A 54 8.04 -6.75 -4.17
C LEU A 54 8.64 -6.06 -2.95
N ILE A 55 9.33 -4.95 -3.16
CA ILE A 55 9.84 -4.09 -2.10
C ILE A 55 9.14 -2.74 -2.20
N LEU A 56 8.60 -2.27 -1.08
CA LEU A 56 7.97 -0.97 -0.92
C LEU A 56 8.80 -0.18 0.07
N GLU A 57 9.26 1.01 -0.32
CA GLU A 57 10.14 1.84 0.50
C GLU A 57 9.72 3.30 0.35
N ARG A 58 9.40 3.97 1.46
CA ARG A 58 9.17 5.41 1.45
C ARG A 58 10.51 6.14 1.37
N LYS A 59 10.62 7.10 0.46
CA LYS A 59 11.71 8.08 0.41
C LYS A 59 11.12 9.47 0.30
N ASP A 60 11.25 10.26 1.36
CA ASP A 60 10.68 11.60 1.42
C ASP A 60 9.17 11.61 1.07
N ASN A 61 8.82 12.27 -0.04
CA ASN A 61 7.47 12.39 -0.57
C ASN A 61 7.14 11.40 -1.70
N VAL A 62 7.92 10.33 -1.82
CA VAL A 62 7.68 9.29 -2.83
C VAL A 62 7.69 7.89 -2.23
N LEU A 63 6.86 7.01 -2.80
CA LEU A 63 6.92 5.58 -2.59
C LEU A 63 7.76 4.95 -3.71
N ASN A 64 8.93 4.44 -3.36
CA ASN A 64 9.74 3.60 -4.24
C ASN A 64 9.20 2.18 -4.23
N ILE A 65 9.00 1.62 -5.41
CA ILE A 65 8.47 0.27 -5.61
C ILE A 65 9.47 -0.49 -6.48
N GLN A 66 10.06 -1.55 -5.92
CA GLN A 66 10.99 -2.41 -6.64
C GLN A 66 10.34 -3.77 -6.87
N ILE A 67 10.36 -4.22 -8.13
CA ILE A 67 9.94 -5.56 -8.50
C ILE A 67 11.21 -6.32 -8.90
N LEU A 68 11.50 -7.39 -8.15
CA LEU A 68 12.63 -8.29 -8.36
C LEU A 68 12.13 -9.58 -8.99
N ASP A 69 12.44 -9.73 -10.28
CA ASP A 69 12.23 -10.95 -11.07
C ASP A 69 13.57 -11.40 -11.68
N ARG A 70 13.55 -11.90 -12.92
CA ARG A 70 14.76 -12.05 -13.77
C ARG A 70 15.47 -10.71 -14.01
N ILE A 71 14.71 -9.62 -14.01
CA ILE A 71 15.22 -8.25 -14.14
C ILE A 71 14.73 -7.42 -12.96
N LYS A 72 15.57 -6.50 -12.48
CA LYS A 72 15.18 -5.50 -11.48
C LYS A 72 14.48 -4.34 -12.16
N ARG A 73 13.27 -4.01 -11.69
CA ARG A 73 12.48 -2.88 -12.18
C ARG A 73 12.13 -1.96 -11.03
N ASN A 74 12.39 -0.67 -11.19
CA ASN A 74 12.11 0.34 -10.18
C ASN A 74 11.04 1.30 -10.68
N PHE A 75 10.07 1.59 -9.82
CA PHE A 75 9.02 2.56 -10.04
C PHE A 75 8.97 3.52 -8.86
N THR A 76 8.46 4.72 -9.11
CA THR A 76 8.27 5.73 -8.08
C THR A 76 6.87 6.28 -8.21
N LEU A 77 6.15 6.36 -7.10
CA LEU A 77 4.88 7.07 -7.00
C LEU A 77 5.05 8.28 -6.10
N GLY A 78 4.54 9.44 -6.52
CA GLY A 78 4.39 10.58 -5.61
C GLY A 78 3.34 10.25 -4.54
N LEU A 79 3.67 10.55 -3.29
CA LEU A 79 2.69 10.49 -2.21
C LEU A 79 1.77 11.71 -2.33
N ILE A 80 0.50 11.48 -1.99
CA ILE A 80 -0.53 12.52 -1.94
C ILE A 80 -0.92 12.74 -0.48
N ASP A 81 -1.23 13.98 -0.14
CA ASP A 81 -1.87 14.26 1.12
C ASP A 81 -3.30 13.72 1.07
N ILE A 82 -3.65 12.92 2.08
CA ILE A 82 -5.01 12.41 2.25
C ILE A 82 -5.62 13.10 3.46
N GLU A 83 -6.71 13.82 3.22
CA GLU A 83 -7.55 14.38 4.28
C GLU A 83 -8.55 13.29 4.69
N GLY A 84 -8.30 12.66 5.83
CA GLY A 84 -9.19 11.65 6.39
C GLY A 84 -8.82 11.33 7.82
N ASP A 85 -9.83 11.19 8.67
CA ASP A 85 -9.65 10.59 10.00
C ASP A 85 -9.10 9.17 9.83
N ASP A 86 -8.23 8.72 10.74
CA ASP A 86 -7.84 7.32 10.84
C ASP A 86 -9.09 6.49 11.12
N ILE A 87 -9.71 5.96 10.06
CA ILE A 87 -10.86 5.08 10.17
C ILE A 87 -10.32 3.74 10.65
N ASP A 88 -10.40 3.50 11.95
CA ASP A 88 -10.12 2.19 12.51
C ASP A 88 -11.22 1.22 12.06
N PHE A 89 -10.93 0.47 11.00
CA PHE A 89 -11.81 -0.56 10.46
C PHE A 89 -12.23 -1.57 11.56
N SER A 90 -11.34 -1.88 12.51
CA SER A 90 -11.59 -2.82 13.59
C SER A 90 -12.72 -2.35 14.51
N SER A 91 -12.82 -1.03 14.74
CA SER A 91 -13.85 -0.42 15.58
C SER A 91 -15.26 -0.39 14.96
N LYS A 92 -15.37 -0.66 13.64
CA LYS A 92 -16.62 -0.56 12.87
C LYS A 92 -17.20 -1.91 12.43
N VAL A 93 -16.53 -3.02 12.75
CA VAL A 93 -16.95 -4.39 12.37
C VAL A 93 -17.45 -5.19 13.59
N GLU A 94 -17.59 -4.54 14.75
CA GLU A 94 -18.33 -5.07 15.91
C GLU A 94 -19.83 -4.80 15.83
#